data_AF-A0A5Y8G1Y3-F1
#
_entry.id   AF-A0A5Y8G1Y3-F1
#
_cell.length_a   1.000
_cell.length_b   1.000
_cell.length_c   1.000
_cell.angle_alpha   90.00
_cell.angle_beta   90.00
_cell.angle_gamma   90.00
#
_symmetry.space_group_name_H-M   'P 1'
#
loop_
_entity.id
_entity.type
_entity.pdbx_description
1 polymer ?
#
loop_
_entity_poly.entity_id
_entity_poly.type
_entity_poly.pdbx_seq_one_letter_code
_entity_poly.pdbx_strand_id
1 'polypeptide(L)'
;MNTAQLPKKANIYKAMFYFFFNKERFITLGAINGMAFDLEKDEYRKKLEAGRYSLNPDDHKHHLEECCDDLRESLLVSVSIMLGVLFMVILIGFYSGKFRGTAPFVWKDTISATGIFTLSWATLFQLGWRNASWKGYRLDELVGLAIFRHVFIFGSFLSLLYFAI
;
A
#
# COMPACT_ATOMS: atom_id res chain seq x y z
N MET A 1 6.37 -28.65 27.02
CA MET A 1 5.59 -27.61 26.30
C MET A 1 6.56 -26.49 25.98
N ASN A 2 7.04 -26.39 24.73
CA ASN A 2 7.88 -25.28 24.32
C ASN A 2 7.00 -24.03 24.30
N THR A 3 7.39 -23.00 25.05
CA THR A 3 6.74 -21.69 25.08
C THR A 3 7.05 -20.95 23.78
N ALA A 4 6.60 -21.48 22.65
CA ALA A 4 6.51 -20.70 21.42
C ALA A 4 5.52 -19.57 21.74
N GLN A 5 6.03 -18.34 21.82
CA GLN A 5 5.21 -17.17 22.06
C GLN A 5 4.05 -17.17 21.06
N LEU A 6 2.82 -17.14 21.57
CA LEU A 6 1.63 -17.08 20.71
C LEU A 6 1.78 -15.89 19.74
N PRO A 7 1.50 -16.10 18.45
CA PRO A 7 1.65 -15.05 17.45
C PRO A 7 0.74 -13.88 17.82
N LYS A 8 1.29 -12.67 17.79
CA LYS A 8 0.57 -11.42 18.09
C LYS A 8 0.30 -10.66 16.79
N LYS A 9 -0.82 -9.92 16.77
CA LYS A 9 -1.14 -8.99 15.68
C LYS A 9 0.03 -8.04 15.43
N ALA A 10 0.40 -7.92 14.17
CA ALA A 10 1.53 -7.10 13.75
C ALA A 10 1.16 -5.60 13.79
N ASN A 11 2.13 -4.75 14.13
CA ASN A 11 1.96 -3.31 13.99
C ASN A 11 2.01 -2.91 12.51
N ILE A 12 0.95 -2.26 12.02
CA ILE A 12 0.77 -1.85 10.62
C ILE A 12 1.92 -0.93 10.15
N TYR A 13 2.41 -0.02 10.99
CA TYR A 13 3.51 0.88 10.62
C TYR A 13 4.84 0.14 10.47
N LYS A 14 5.08 -0.87 11.32
CA LYS A 14 6.25 -1.74 11.22
C LYS A 14 6.18 -2.63 9.98
N ALA A 15 4.98 -3.13 9.66
CA ALA A 15 4.72 -3.89 8.45
C ALA A 15 4.95 -3.04 7.20
N MET A 16 4.45 -1.80 7.18
CA MET A 16 4.66 -0.86 6.08
C MET A 16 6.14 -0.51 5.88
N PHE A 17 6.91 -0.32 6.97
CA PHE A 17 8.36 -0.14 6.86
C PHE A 17 9.04 -1.35 6.20
N TYR A 18 8.72 -2.57 6.64
CA TYR A 18 9.29 -3.76 6.02
C TYR A 18 8.79 -3.98 4.58
N PHE A 19 7.56 -3.59 4.26
CA PHE A 19 7.05 -3.68 2.89
C PHE A 19 7.96 -2.95 1.88
N PHE A 20 8.48 -1.76 2.24
CA PHE A 20 9.41 -1.00 1.40
C PHE A 20 10.86 -1.47 1.52
N PHE A 21 11.34 -1.77 2.73
CA PHE A 21 12.78 -1.98 2.97
C PHE A 21 13.23 -3.44 3.06
N ASN A 22 12.33 -4.39 3.35
CA ASN A 22 12.68 -5.80 3.53
C ASN A 22 11.48 -6.75 3.31
N LYS A 23 11.40 -7.33 2.09
CA LYS A 23 10.33 -8.25 1.66
C LYS A 23 10.20 -9.46 2.59
N GLU A 24 11.31 -10.12 2.92
CA GLU A 24 11.29 -11.34 3.75
C GLU A 24 10.75 -11.09 5.16
N ARG A 25 11.13 -9.94 5.75
CA ARG A 25 10.62 -9.52 7.07
C ARG A 25 9.13 -9.18 7.00
N PHE A 26 8.67 -8.60 5.89
CA PHE A 26 7.25 -8.34 5.68
C PHE A 26 6.43 -9.64 5.58
N ILE A 27 6.89 -10.60 4.76
CA ILE A 27 6.24 -11.91 4.59
C ILE A 27 6.16 -12.65 5.93
N THR A 28 7.26 -12.67 6.68
CA THR A 28 7.31 -13.32 8.00
C THR A 28 6.34 -12.66 8.99
N LEU A 29 6.26 -11.32 8.97
CA LEU A 29 5.33 -10.57 9.82
C LEU A 29 3.87 -10.81 9.43
N GLY A 30 3.60 -10.94 8.13
CA GLY A 30 2.28 -11.29 7.60
C GLY A 30 1.85 -12.70 8.00
N ALA A 31 2.76 -13.68 7.96
CA ALA A 31 2.47 -15.05 8.36
C ALA A 31 2.11 -15.09 9.87
N ILE A 32 2.88 -14.39 10.71
CA ILE A 32 2.61 -14.25 12.14
C ILE A 32 1.24 -13.56 12.37
N ASN A 33 0.92 -12.51 11.62
CA ASN A 33 -0.36 -11.81 11.74
C ASN A 33 -1.55 -12.68 11.32
N GLY A 34 -1.39 -13.46 10.25
CA GLY A 34 -2.39 -14.44 9.79
C GLY A 34 -2.63 -15.52 10.85
N MET A 35 -1.57 -16.08 11.41
CA MET A 35 -1.67 -17.06 12.50
C MET A 35 -2.34 -16.50 13.76
N ALA A 36 -2.00 -15.26 14.15
CA ALA A 36 -2.62 -14.60 15.28
C ALA A 36 -4.14 -14.45 15.09
N PHE A 37 -4.55 -14.17 13.85
CA PHE A 37 -5.96 -14.04 13.48
C PHE A 37 -6.68 -15.38 13.41
N ASP A 38 -6.05 -16.42 12.85
CA ASP A 38 -6.67 -17.74 12.81
C ASP A 38 -6.83 -18.33 14.22
N LEU A 39 -5.87 -18.10 15.12
CA LEU A 39 -5.96 -18.51 16.52
C LEU A 39 -7.01 -17.72 17.35
N GLU A 40 -7.56 -16.61 16.84
CA GLU A 40 -8.75 -15.96 17.44
C GLU A 40 -10.03 -16.77 17.19
N LYS A 41 -10.04 -17.69 16.22
CA LYS A 41 -11.19 -18.55 15.92
C LYS A 41 -11.10 -19.87 16.67
N ASP A 42 -12.19 -20.26 17.34
CA ASP A 42 -12.26 -21.51 18.12
C ASP A 42 -11.98 -22.78 17.30
N GLU A 43 -12.32 -22.77 16.01
CA GLU A 43 -12.03 -23.90 15.12
C GLU A 43 -10.53 -24.18 14.99
N TYR A 44 -9.72 -23.13 14.89
CA TYR A 44 -8.27 -23.25 14.72
C TYR A 44 -7.57 -23.47 16.05
N ARG A 45 -8.10 -22.95 17.18
CA ARG A 45 -7.64 -23.34 18.52
C ARG A 45 -7.78 -24.84 18.75
N LYS A 46 -8.93 -25.42 18.38
CA LYS A 46 -9.15 -26.89 18.44
C LYS A 46 -8.22 -27.67 17.51
N LYS A 47 -7.88 -27.13 16.33
CA LYS A 47 -6.89 -27.75 15.41
C LYS A 47 -5.46 -27.69 15.98
N LEU A 48 -5.11 -26.61 16.68
CA LEU A 48 -3.84 -26.49 17.39
C LEU A 48 -3.73 -27.50 18.54
N GLU A 49 -4.78 -27.63 19.36
CA GLU A 49 -4.85 -28.62 20.45
C GLU A 49 -4.76 -30.06 19.92
N ALA A 50 -5.30 -30.33 18.73
CA ALA A 50 -5.21 -31.61 18.05
C ALA A 50 -3.87 -31.87 17.32
N GLY A 51 -2.90 -30.93 17.40
CA GLY A 51 -1.60 -31.04 16.72
C GLY A 51 -1.66 -30.95 15.18
N ARG A 52 -2.80 -30.53 14.62
CA ARG A 52 -3.04 -30.42 13.17
C ARG A 52 -2.81 -29.01 12.62
N TYR A 53 -2.28 -28.10 13.44
CA TYR A 53 -1.96 -26.73 13.05
C TYR A 53 -0.50 -26.41 13.39
N SER A 54 0.28 -26.00 12.38
CA SER A 54 1.68 -25.64 12.56
C SER A 54 1.80 -24.20 13.07
N LEU A 55 2.60 -23.99 14.11
CA LEU A 55 3.00 -22.67 14.60
C LEU A 55 4.26 -22.14 13.88
N ASN A 56 4.77 -22.86 12.87
CA ASN A 56 5.93 -22.40 12.11
C ASN A 56 5.50 -21.38 11.03
N PRO A 57 5.93 -20.10 11.11
CA PRO A 57 5.56 -19.08 10.14
C PRO A 57 5.94 -19.45 8.71
N ASP A 58 7.02 -20.23 8.51
CA ASP A 58 7.48 -20.68 7.18
C ASP A 58 6.42 -21.46 6.40
N ASP A 59 5.63 -22.30 7.07
CA ASP A 59 4.59 -23.12 6.45
C ASP A 59 3.42 -22.28 5.90
N HIS A 60 3.33 -21.01 6.31
CA HIS A 60 2.25 -20.10 5.97
C HIS A 60 2.71 -18.96 5.03
N LYS A 61 3.99 -18.92 4.64
CA LYS A 61 4.56 -17.85 3.80
C LYS A 61 4.14 -17.93 2.34
N HIS A 62 3.82 -19.13 1.84
CA HIS A 62 3.77 -19.42 0.41
C HIS A 62 2.73 -18.60 -0.38
N HIS A 63 1.60 -18.24 0.25
CA HIS A 63 0.57 -17.37 -0.36
C HIS A 63 0.84 -15.87 -0.11
N LEU A 64 1.66 -15.53 0.90
CA LEU A 64 1.93 -14.14 1.26
C LEU A 64 2.97 -13.49 0.34
N GLU A 65 3.84 -14.30 -0.26
CA GLU A 65 4.82 -13.82 -1.22
C GLU A 65 4.14 -13.30 -2.49
N GLU A 66 3.27 -14.12 -3.10
CA GLU A 66 2.52 -13.80 -4.32
C GLU A 66 1.75 -12.49 -4.15
N CYS A 67 1.07 -12.31 -3.03
CA CYS A 67 0.29 -11.09 -2.81
C CYS A 67 1.10 -9.87 -2.39
N CYS A 68 2.29 -10.05 -1.81
CA CYS A 68 3.23 -8.95 -1.63
C CYS A 68 3.75 -8.46 -2.99
N ASP A 69 3.98 -9.38 -3.93
CA ASP A 69 4.40 -9.05 -5.29
C ASP A 69 3.26 -8.40 -6.08
N ASP A 70 2.03 -8.92 -6.00
CA ASP A 70 0.84 -8.29 -6.60
C ASP A 70 0.66 -6.84 -6.12
N LEU A 71 0.85 -6.58 -4.81
CA LEU A 71 0.72 -5.25 -4.22
C LEU A 71 1.78 -4.29 -4.76
N ARG A 72 3.01 -4.77 -4.93
CA ARG A 72 4.09 -3.98 -5.52
C ARG A 72 3.86 -3.72 -7.00
N GLU A 73 3.43 -4.73 -7.74
CA GLU A 73 3.11 -4.61 -9.16
C GLU A 73 1.98 -3.60 -9.36
N SER A 74 0.91 -3.69 -8.57
CA SER A 74 -0.21 -2.75 -8.65
C SER A 74 0.19 -1.31 -8.29
N LEU A 75 1.07 -1.13 -7.31
CA LEU A 75 1.67 0.18 -7.03
C LEU A 75 2.46 0.70 -8.24
N LEU A 76 3.29 -0.13 -8.86
CA LEU A 76 4.11 0.27 -10.02
C LEU A 76 3.28 0.55 -11.28
N VAL A 77 2.27 -0.28 -11.55
CA VAL A 77 1.35 -0.10 -12.67
C VAL A 77 0.56 1.20 -12.50
N SER A 78 0.03 1.46 -11.30
CA SER A 78 -0.72 2.70 -11.03
C SER A 78 0.15 3.96 -11.18
N VAL A 79 1.41 3.93 -10.72
CA VAL A 79 2.38 5.02 -10.95
C VAL A 79 2.64 5.19 -12.45
N SER A 80 2.84 4.09 -13.19
CA SER A 80 3.13 4.11 -14.62
C SER A 80 1.98 4.70 -15.44
N ILE A 81 0.73 4.36 -15.10
CA ILE A 81 -0.47 4.94 -15.72
C ILE A 81 -0.51 6.45 -15.46
N MET A 82 -0.29 6.87 -14.22
CA MET A 82 -0.29 8.28 -13.85
C MET A 82 0.80 9.09 -14.56
N LEU A 83 2.00 8.52 -14.71
CA LEU A 83 3.07 9.12 -15.51
C LEU A 83 2.67 9.24 -16.99
N GLY A 84 2.00 8.24 -17.55
CA GLY A 84 1.44 8.30 -18.91
C GLY A 84 0.41 9.43 -19.07
N VAL A 85 -0.49 9.60 -18.10
CA VAL A 85 -1.46 10.71 -18.08
C VAL A 85 -0.75 12.05 -17.98
N LEU A 86 0.24 12.18 -17.10
CA LEU A 86 1.04 13.41 -16.96
C LEU A 86 1.76 13.77 -18.26
N PHE A 87 2.35 12.78 -18.94
CA PHE A 87 2.99 12.96 -20.23
C PHE A 87 2.00 13.47 -21.29
N MET A 88 0.79 12.91 -21.36
CA MET A 88 -0.26 13.38 -22.26
C MET A 88 -0.68 14.83 -21.96
N VAL A 89 -0.84 15.20 -20.68
CA VAL A 89 -1.17 16.58 -20.28
C VAL A 89 -0.07 17.55 -20.70
N ILE A 90 1.20 17.19 -20.53
CA ILE A 90 2.34 17.99 -20.97
C ILE A 90 2.33 18.15 -22.50
N LEU A 91 2.14 17.07 -23.26
CA LEU A 91 2.05 17.11 -24.72
C LEU A 91 0.92 18.03 -25.21
N ILE A 92 -0.27 17.92 -24.62
CA ILE A 92 -1.43 18.78 -24.94
C ILE A 92 -1.13 20.24 -24.60
N GLY A 93 -0.48 20.50 -23.46
CA GLY A 93 -0.09 21.83 -23.05
C GLY A 93 0.94 22.49 -23.98
N PHE A 94 1.91 21.72 -24.47
CA PHE A 94 2.85 22.15 -25.50
C PHE A 94 2.13 22.43 -26.83
N TYR A 95 1.27 21.52 -27.28
CA TYR A 95 0.50 21.67 -28.53
C TYR A 95 -0.43 22.88 -28.50
N SER A 96 -1.07 23.13 -27.35
CA SER A 96 -1.96 24.29 -27.15
C SER A 96 -1.21 25.63 -27.04
N GLY A 97 0.12 25.63 -27.09
CA GLY A 97 0.95 26.84 -26.99
C GLY A 97 0.91 27.52 -25.63
N LYS A 98 0.36 26.86 -24.59
CA LYS A 98 0.25 27.39 -23.22
C LYS A 98 1.58 27.28 -22.46
N PHE A 99 2.39 26.25 -22.72
CA PHE A 99 3.77 26.17 -22.23
C PHE A 99 4.70 27.00 -23.14
N ARG A 100 4.65 28.33 -22.99
CA ARG A 100 5.72 29.20 -23.51
C ARG A 100 6.90 29.08 -22.55
N GLY A 101 8.08 28.70 -23.06
CA GLY A 101 9.31 28.45 -22.28
C GLY A 101 9.87 29.65 -21.48
N THR A 102 9.12 30.75 -21.39
CA THR A 102 9.45 31.99 -20.68
C THR A 102 8.52 32.27 -19.49
N ALA A 103 7.54 31.41 -19.20
CA ALA A 103 6.69 31.58 -18.02
C ALA A 103 7.55 31.40 -16.74
N PRO A 104 7.50 32.35 -15.78
CA PRO A 104 8.21 32.19 -14.52
C PRO A 104 7.68 30.93 -13.83
N PHE A 105 8.59 30.06 -13.41
CA PHE A 105 8.26 28.82 -12.72
C PHE A 105 7.59 29.17 -11.39
N VAL A 106 6.26 29.21 -11.36
CA VAL A 106 5.51 29.54 -10.14
C VAL A 106 5.51 28.28 -9.26
N TRP A 107 6.33 28.32 -8.20
CA TRP A 107 6.45 27.23 -7.24
C TRP A 107 5.09 26.79 -6.68
N LYS A 108 4.15 27.72 -6.49
CA LYS A 108 2.79 27.43 -6.02
C LYS A 108 2.02 26.49 -6.96
N ASP A 109 2.08 26.75 -8.26
CA ASP A 109 1.40 25.95 -9.28
C ASP A 109 2.00 24.54 -9.37
N THR A 110 3.32 24.44 -9.21
CA THR A 110 4.04 23.16 -9.21
C THR A 110 3.68 22.31 -7.99
N ILE A 111 3.61 22.93 -6.81
CA ILE A 111 3.22 22.27 -5.56
C ILE A 111 1.77 21.78 -5.64
N SER A 112 0.87 22.63 -6.14
CA SER A 112 -0.54 22.28 -6.35
C SER A 112 -0.71 21.13 -7.34
N ALA A 113 -0.04 21.20 -8.50
CA ALA A 113 -0.07 20.15 -9.52
C ALA A 113 0.47 18.82 -8.98
N THR A 114 1.53 18.87 -8.16
CA THR A 114 2.08 17.69 -7.47
C THR A 114 1.08 17.10 -6.48
N GLY A 115 0.36 17.95 -5.74
CA GLY A 115 -0.73 17.51 -4.84
C GLY A 115 -1.87 16.81 -5.58
N ILE A 116 -2.36 17.41 -6.67
CA ILE A 116 -3.42 16.84 -7.52
C ILE A 116 -2.96 15.52 -8.16
N PHE A 117 -1.72 15.46 -8.64
CA PHE A 117 -1.13 14.23 -9.18
C PHE A 117 -1.09 13.13 -8.12
N THR A 118 -0.61 13.47 -6.92
CA THR A 118 -0.52 12.52 -5.79
C THR A 118 -1.90 12.02 -5.36
N LEU A 119 -2.89 12.91 -5.31
CA LEU A 119 -4.29 12.55 -5.03
C LEU A 119 -4.89 11.62 -6.09
N SER A 120 -4.71 11.97 -7.35
CA SER A 120 -5.21 11.21 -8.50
C SER A 120 -4.56 9.82 -8.58
N TRP A 121 -3.28 9.74 -8.22
CA TRP A 121 -2.59 8.47 -8.10
C TRP A 121 -3.15 7.63 -6.95
N ALA A 122 -3.33 8.22 -5.76
CA ALA A 122 -3.89 7.52 -4.61
C ALA A 122 -5.27 6.94 -4.93
N THR A 123 -6.14 7.71 -5.57
CA THR A 123 -7.49 7.25 -5.95
C THR A 123 -7.45 6.16 -7.02
N LEU A 124 -6.58 6.28 -8.04
CA LEU A 124 -6.39 5.25 -9.06
C LEU A 124 -5.89 3.95 -8.44
N PHE A 125 -4.91 4.03 -7.53
CA PHE A 125 -4.40 2.88 -6.80
C PHE A 125 -5.50 2.19 -6.00
N GLN A 126 -6.34 2.96 -5.30
CA GLN A 126 -7.46 2.40 -4.56
C GLN A 126 -8.50 1.74 -5.49
N LEU A 127 -8.79 2.33 -6.66
CA LEU A 127 -9.73 1.76 -7.63
C LEU A 127 -9.20 0.49 -8.30
N GLY A 128 -7.91 0.45 -8.65
CA GLY A 128 -7.26 -0.72 -9.26
C GLY A 128 -7.09 -1.89 -8.29
N TRP A 129 -6.92 -1.62 -6.99
CA TRP A 129 -6.70 -2.64 -5.97
C TRP A 129 -7.98 -3.14 -5.26
N ARG A 130 -9.14 -2.48 -5.42
CA ARG A 130 -10.38 -2.82 -4.68
C ARG A 130 -11.09 -4.11 -5.14
N ASN A 131 -10.32 -5.10 -5.60
CA ASN A 131 -10.65 -6.52 -5.49
C ASN A 131 -10.08 -7.15 -4.21
N ALA A 132 -9.71 -6.32 -3.21
CA ALA A 132 -9.41 -6.73 -1.85
C ALA A 132 -10.37 -7.85 -1.41
N SER A 133 -9.81 -8.93 -0.90
CA SER A 133 -10.61 -10.02 -0.36
C SER A 133 -11.63 -9.41 0.60
N TRP A 134 -12.90 -9.78 0.46
CA TRP A 134 -14.06 -9.17 1.16
C TRP A 134 -13.98 -9.13 2.70
N LYS A 135 -12.85 -9.56 3.26
CA LYS A 135 -12.61 -9.82 4.66
C LYS A 135 -11.64 -8.82 5.31
N GLY A 136 -10.78 -8.10 4.57
CA GLY A 136 -9.98 -7.00 5.16
C GLY A 136 -9.01 -7.44 6.28
N TYR A 137 -8.59 -8.71 6.28
CA TYR A 137 -7.85 -9.32 7.40
C TYR A 137 -6.38 -9.57 7.11
N ARG A 138 -5.93 -9.40 5.87
CA ARG A 138 -4.55 -9.71 5.49
C ARG A 138 -3.65 -8.48 5.64
N LEU A 139 -2.41 -8.70 6.08
CA LEU A 139 -1.49 -7.62 6.45
C LEU A 139 -1.16 -6.70 5.27
N ASP A 140 -1.12 -7.26 4.06
CA ASP A 140 -0.97 -6.58 2.77
C ASP A 140 -2.14 -5.62 2.47
N GLU A 141 -3.38 -5.99 2.76
CA GLU A 141 -4.54 -5.09 2.60
C GLU A 141 -4.47 -3.92 3.59
N LEU A 142 -4.12 -4.19 4.84
CA LEU A 142 -3.97 -3.16 5.88
C LEU A 142 -2.83 -2.19 5.56
N VAL A 143 -1.70 -2.70 5.06
CA VAL A 143 -0.57 -1.87 4.63
C VAL A 143 -0.91 -1.08 3.37
N GLY A 144 -1.57 -1.69 2.38
CA GLY A 144 -2.06 -0.98 1.19
C GLY A 144 -3.02 0.17 1.55
N LEU A 145 -3.96 -0.07 2.47
CA LEU A 145 -4.87 0.96 2.98
C LEU A 145 -4.11 2.07 3.74
N ALA A 146 -3.12 1.69 4.55
CA ALA A 146 -2.28 2.65 5.26
C ALA A 146 -1.49 3.53 4.28
N ILE A 147 -0.86 2.93 3.26
CA ILE A 147 -0.14 3.65 2.20
C ILE A 147 -1.09 4.64 1.51
N PHE A 148 -2.25 4.16 1.06
CA PHE A 148 -3.28 5.01 0.44
C PHE A 148 -3.63 6.21 1.34
N ARG A 149 -3.93 5.96 2.62
CA ARG A 149 -4.33 7.01 3.55
C ARG A 149 -3.25 8.08 3.70
N HIS A 150 -1.98 7.69 3.83
CA HIS A 150 -0.89 8.66 3.98
C HIS A 150 -0.64 9.44 2.68
N VAL A 151 -0.65 8.77 1.52
CA VAL A 151 -0.48 9.42 0.21
C VAL A 151 -1.64 10.38 -0.06
N PHE A 152 -2.87 10.00 0.26
CA PHE A 152 -4.05 10.84 0.09
C PHE A 152 -4.02 12.08 0.99
N ILE A 153 -3.66 11.92 2.28
CA ILE A 153 -3.53 13.05 3.22
C ILE A 153 -2.43 14.00 2.75
N PHE A 154 -1.28 13.46 2.35
CA PHE A 154 -0.16 14.26 1.88
C PHE A 154 -0.48 15.00 0.57
N GLY A 155 -1.12 14.33 -0.39
CA GLY A 155 -1.59 14.94 -1.63
C GLY A 155 -2.64 16.02 -1.40
N SER A 156 -3.58 15.79 -0.48
CA SER A 156 -4.57 16.79 -0.05
C SER A 156 -3.90 18.01 0.55
N PHE A 157 -2.94 17.80 1.44
CA PHE A 157 -2.18 18.87 2.07
C PHE A 157 -1.46 19.73 1.04
N LEU A 158 -0.72 19.11 0.11
CA LEU A 158 -0.01 19.83 -0.96
C LEU A 158 -0.97 20.59 -1.88
N SER A 159 -2.11 20.00 -2.23
CA SER A 159 -3.11 20.65 -3.07
C SER A 159 -3.75 21.87 -2.39
N LEU A 160 -4.01 21.78 -1.09
CA LEU A 160 -4.60 22.88 -0.31
C LEU A 160 -3.58 23.96 0.05
N LEU A 161 -2.29 23.61 0.11
CA LEU A 161 -1.20 24.55 0.37
C LEU A 161 -1.15 25.69 -0.67
N TYR A 162 -1.67 25.44 -1.87
CA TYR A 162 -1.89 26.44 -2.91
C TYR A 162 -2.75 27.63 -2.45
N PHE A 163 -3.79 27.39 -1.64
CA PHE A 163 -4.67 28.45 -1.15
C PHE A 163 -4.10 29.22 0.04
N ALA A 164 -3.11 28.64 0.71
CA ALA A 164 -2.51 29.21 1.93
C ALA A 164 -1.28 30.09 1.63
N ILE A 165 -0.63 29.91 0.48
CA ILE A 165 0.57 30.65 0.07
C ILE A 165 0.21 31.63 -1.03
#